data_AF-A0A2E6WT24-F1
#
_entry.id   AF-A0A2E6WT24-F1
#
_cell.length_a   1.000
_cell.length_b   1.000
_cell.length_c   1.000
_cell.angle_alpha   90.00
_cell.angle_beta   90.00
_cell.angle_gamma   90.00
#
_symmetry.space_group_name_H-M   'P 1'
#
loop_
_entity.id
_entity.type
_entity.pdbx_description
1 polymer ?
#
loop_
_entity_poly.entity_id
_entity_poly.type
_entity_poly.pdbx_seq_one_letter_code
_entity_poly.pdbx_strand_id
1 'polypeptide(L)'
;MQKILAIFSLFLIFILACSGSSDKESIKQGETNTKMEINSSNSIDENSIKIINYTKYETSDLEEWVNLAASKMKSREARILLFIYPVGEIKRPEQSVRSDYADSVFMKHEVLLTQKEIDIILKGIEEWFAGDSCLDSKDIKMHLNDYRAWLEQGADASTMHGVCEKTRVVAMGVTKNMREREPLTEFQNFLIHEFYHAFQQDLNNEGKCRERSDLKNSNTIWMVEGGAHYFATFLVSEINKDKNDVYSDILKIALETYEREGANLVEASPDKSGAAALRLMVERGMLSEESILDGSFFHSCQRELKFDSTSADMKHIRNSWYLIEKNGDIFKFKDLALK
;
A
#
# COMPACT_ATOMS: atom_id res chain seq x y z
N MET A 1 11.43 31.19 12.60
CA MET A 1 11.34 29.72 12.67
C MET A 1 10.92 29.21 11.31
N GLN A 2 11.84 28.52 10.64
CA GLN A 2 11.75 28.13 9.23
C GLN A 2 10.81 26.94 9.11
N LYS A 3 9.65 27.15 8.48
CA LYS A 3 8.64 26.11 8.25
C LYS A 3 9.23 25.10 7.24
N ILE A 4 9.49 23.88 7.70
CA ILE A 4 9.82 22.75 6.83
C ILE A 4 8.49 22.26 6.25
N LEU A 5 8.33 22.48 4.95
CA LEU A 5 7.21 21.96 4.17
C LEU A 5 7.51 20.48 3.92
N ALA A 6 6.91 19.58 4.71
CA ALA A 6 6.84 18.17 4.36
C ALA A 6 5.77 18.06 3.26
N ILE A 7 6.22 18.00 2.01
CA ILE A 7 5.36 17.73 0.86
C ILE A 7 5.10 16.22 0.92
N PHE A 8 3.91 15.84 1.40
CA PHE A 8 3.42 14.47 1.24
C PHE A 8 3.04 14.29 -0.22
N SER A 9 3.77 13.43 -0.93
CA SER A 9 3.44 13.02 -2.29
C SER A 9 2.04 12.42 -2.28
N LEU A 10 1.19 12.92 -3.18
CA LEU A 10 -0.18 12.48 -3.37
C LEU A 10 -0.15 11.01 -3.84
N PHE A 11 -0.56 10.09 -2.96
CA PHE A 11 -0.68 8.67 -3.26
C PHE A 11 -1.73 8.43 -4.35
N LEU A 12 -1.28 8.06 -5.55
CA LEU A 12 -2.13 7.65 -6.66
C LEU A 12 -1.90 6.16 -6.94
N ILE A 13 -2.81 5.33 -6.44
CA ILE A 13 -2.91 3.91 -6.80
C ILE A 13 -3.51 3.85 -8.21
N PHE A 14 -2.69 3.57 -9.22
CA PHE A 14 -3.17 3.20 -10.56
C PHE A 14 -3.18 1.68 -10.70
N ILE A 15 -4.35 1.13 -11.06
CA ILE A 15 -4.50 -0.29 -11.41
C ILE A 15 -4.84 -0.36 -12.89
N LEU A 16 -3.95 -0.92 -13.70
CA LEU A 16 -4.15 -1.23 -15.12
C LEU A 16 -3.93 -2.72 -15.33
N ALA A 17 -5.01 -3.49 -15.51
CA ALA A 17 -4.93 -4.88 -15.93
C ALA A 17 -5.05 -4.98 -17.47
N CYS A 18 -4.10 -5.66 -18.11
CA CYS A 18 -4.17 -5.99 -19.53
C CYS A 18 -5.18 -7.12 -19.76
N SER A 19 -6.24 -6.87 -20.52
CA SER A 19 -7.19 -7.90 -20.96
C SER A 19 -6.67 -8.66 -22.19
N GLY A 20 -6.52 -9.98 -22.07
CA GLY A 20 -6.31 -10.88 -23.21
C GLY A 20 -7.09 -12.17 -23.04
N SER A 21 -8.29 -12.26 -23.62
CA SER A 21 -9.00 -13.53 -23.78
C SER A 21 -8.54 -14.23 -25.06
N SER A 22 -8.38 -15.55 -25.00
CA SER A 22 -8.57 -16.40 -26.18
C SER A 22 -8.97 -17.80 -25.75
N ASP A 23 -10.20 -18.16 -26.11
CA ASP A 23 -10.71 -19.53 -26.13
C ASP A 23 -9.86 -20.40 -27.07
N LYS A 24 -9.61 -21.66 -26.69
CA LYS A 24 -9.23 -22.70 -27.65
C LYS A 24 -9.93 -24.03 -27.36
N GLU A 25 -10.70 -24.44 -28.36
CA GLU A 25 -11.23 -25.79 -28.55
C GLU A 25 -10.15 -26.86 -28.66
N SER A 26 -10.56 -28.06 -28.27
CA SER A 26 -9.85 -29.33 -28.22
C SER A 26 -9.62 -29.99 -29.58
N ILE A 27 -8.45 -30.60 -29.80
CA ILE A 27 -8.27 -31.81 -30.65
C ILE A 27 -7.21 -32.74 -30.03
N LYS A 28 -7.58 -34.03 -29.83
CA LYS A 28 -6.73 -35.19 -29.46
C LYS A 28 -5.96 -35.69 -30.72
N GLN A 29 -4.85 -36.44 -30.74
CA GLN A 29 -4.31 -37.53 -29.92
C GLN A 29 -2.96 -37.96 -30.58
N GLY A 30 -2.00 -38.54 -29.84
CA GLY A 30 -0.86 -39.26 -30.45
C GLY A 30 0.36 -39.51 -29.55
N GLU A 31 0.45 -40.73 -29.01
CA GLU A 31 1.50 -41.38 -28.20
C GLU A 31 2.94 -41.32 -28.82
N THR A 32 4.09 -41.45 -28.14
CA THR A 32 4.52 -42.38 -27.05
C THR A 32 5.92 -41.99 -26.48
N ASN A 33 6.12 -42.31 -25.19
CA ASN A 33 7.37 -42.71 -24.50
C ASN A 33 8.62 -41.82 -24.47
N THR A 34 8.88 -41.18 -23.32
CA THR A 34 9.98 -41.58 -22.42
C THR A 34 9.70 -41.07 -21.00
N LYS A 35 9.51 -41.97 -20.04
CA LYS A 35 9.28 -41.66 -18.63
C LYS A 35 10.63 -41.30 -18.00
N MET A 36 10.94 -40.01 -17.95
CA MET A 36 11.97 -39.47 -17.07
C MET A 36 11.20 -38.72 -15.97
N GLU A 37 11.04 -39.35 -14.82
CA GLU A 37 10.43 -38.74 -13.63
C GLU A 37 11.37 -37.65 -13.11
N ILE A 38 11.21 -36.44 -13.68
CA ILE A 38 11.69 -35.21 -13.06
C ILE A 38 10.67 -34.86 -11.98
N ASN A 39 10.93 -35.32 -10.76
CA ASN A 39 10.32 -34.72 -9.57
C ASN A 39 10.90 -33.31 -9.43
N SER A 40 10.27 -32.33 -10.08
CA SER A 40 10.42 -30.91 -9.75
C SER A 40 9.06 -30.33 -9.39
N SER A 41 8.46 -30.81 -8.31
CA SER A 41 7.47 -30.01 -7.60
C SER A 41 8.22 -28.92 -6.81
N ASN A 42 8.82 -27.96 -7.52
CA ASN A 42 9.11 -26.66 -6.93
C ASN A 42 7.77 -25.93 -6.84
N SER A 43 6.92 -26.33 -5.89
CA SER A 43 5.69 -25.57 -5.61
C SER A 43 6.12 -24.20 -5.08
N ILE A 44 5.81 -23.15 -5.85
CA ILE A 44 5.97 -21.77 -5.36
C ILE A 44 5.09 -21.63 -4.12
N ASP A 45 5.68 -21.14 -3.02
CA ASP A 45 4.92 -20.78 -1.84
C ASP A 45 4.11 -19.51 -2.14
N GLU A 46 2.80 -19.69 -2.38
CA GLU A 46 1.85 -18.63 -2.69
C GLU A 46 1.68 -17.61 -1.54
N ASN A 47 2.27 -17.88 -0.38
CA ASN A 47 2.22 -17.05 0.82
C ASN A 47 3.61 -16.54 1.24
N SER A 48 4.60 -16.62 0.38
CA SER A 48 5.96 -16.18 0.70
C SER A 48 6.09 -14.65 0.72
N ILE A 49 6.98 -14.14 1.58
CA ILE A 49 7.46 -12.75 1.57
C ILE A 49 8.96 -12.78 1.26
N LYS A 50 9.39 -12.06 0.22
CA LYS A 50 10.81 -11.86 -0.13
C LYS A 50 11.18 -10.39 0.06
N ILE A 51 12.36 -10.15 0.63
CA ILE A 51 12.89 -8.79 0.85
C ILE A 51 14.21 -8.62 0.09
N ILE A 52 14.30 -7.55 -0.70
CA ILE A 52 15.52 -7.03 -1.32
C ILE A 52 15.81 -5.68 -0.67
N ASN A 53 16.75 -5.63 0.27
CA ASN A 53 17.03 -4.46 1.09
C ASN A 53 18.40 -3.86 0.75
N TYR A 54 18.39 -2.60 0.29
CA TYR A 54 19.59 -1.79 0.04
C TYR A 54 19.69 -0.58 0.97
N THR A 55 18.86 -0.52 2.00
CA THR A 55 18.89 0.55 3.00
C THR A 55 19.89 0.23 4.11
N LYS A 56 20.01 1.16 5.06
CA LYS A 56 20.81 0.96 6.28
C LYS A 56 20.07 0.23 7.40
N TYR A 57 18.78 -0.07 7.22
CA TYR A 57 17.98 -0.79 8.22
C TYR A 57 18.31 -2.28 8.13
N GLU A 58 18.39 -2.95 9.28
CA GLU A 58 18.70 -4.38 9.32
C GLU A 58 17.59 -5.19 8.67
N THR A 59 17.95 -6.13 7.79
CA THR A 59 16.95 -6.96 7.10
C THR A 59 16.15 -7.81 8.09
N SER A 60 16.74 -8.25 9.20
CA SER A 60 16.03 -9.00 10.24
C SER A 60 14.91 -8.18 10.89
N ASP A 61 15.10 -6.87 11.07
CA ASP A 61 14.08 -6.00 11.64
C ASP A 61 12.91 -5.83 10.66
N LEU A 62 13.23 -5.66 9.37
CA LEU A 62 12.21 -5.62 8.32
C LEU A 62 11.41 -6.92 8.28
N GLU A 63 12.10 -8.06 8.30
CA GLU A 63 11.47 -9.39 8.35
C GLU A 63 10.56 -9.55 9.56
N GLU A 64 11.01 -9.14 10.75
CA GLU A 64 10.21 -9.20 11.97
C GLU A 64 8.92 -8.37 11.83
N TRP A 65 9.02 -7.12 11.39
CA TRP A 65 7.87 -6.22 11.30
C TRP A 65 6.88 -6.64 10.22
N VAL A 66 7.34 -7.06 9.03
CA VAL A 66 6.42 -7.48 7.95
C VAL A 66 5.80 -8.84 8.23
N ASN A 67 6.50 -9.75 8.90
CA ASN A 67 5.93 -11.03 9.33
C ASN A 67 4.91 -10.82 10.45
N LEU A 68 5.18 -9.89 11.38
CA LEU A 68 4.19 -9.50 12.38
C LEU A 68 2.94 -8.91 11.69
N ALA A 69 3.11 -8.01 10.72
CA ALA A 69 2.00 -7.44 9.95
C ALA A 69 1.19 -8.52 9.24
N ALA A 70 1.86 -9.44 8.54
CA ALA A 70 1.22 -10.56 7.85
C ALA A 70 0.47 -11.49 8.83
N SER A 71 0.98 -11.69 10.04
CA SER A 71 0.34 -12.54 11.05
C SER A 71 -0.99 -11.98 11.58
N LYS A 72 -1.25 -10.68 11.40
CA LYS A 72 -2.53 -10.06 11.77
C LYS A 72 -3.62 -10.33 10.74
N MET A 73 -3.26 -10.66 9.50
CA MET A 73 -4.22 -10.79 8.41
C MET A 73 -5.08 -12.03 8.57
N LYS A 74 -6.38 -11.87 8.37
CA LYS A 74 -7.37 -12.96 8.39
C LYS A 74 -7.06 -14.03 7.35
N SER A 75 -6.66 -13.58 6.16
CA SER A 75 -6.14 -14.42 5.09
C SER A 75 -5.22 -13.62 4.20
N ARG A 76 -4.36 -14.33 3.48
CA ARG A 76 -3.51 -13.77 2.43
C ARG A 76 -3.59 -14.67 1.21
N GLU A 77 -3.69 -14.04 0.04
CA GLU A 77 -3.87 -14.70 -1.25
C GLU A 77 -2.71 -14.44 -2.21
N ALA A 78 -1.77 -13.57 -1.83
CA ALA A 78 -0.65 -13.18 -2.66
C ALA A 78 0.69 -13.37 -1.97
N ARG A 79 1.67 -13.81 -2.76
CA ARG A 79 3.08 -13.71 -2.40
C ARG A 79 3.55 -12.27 -2.62
N ILE A 80 4.46 -11.82 -1.77
CA ILE A 80 4.85 -10.40 -1.71
C ILE A 80 6.37 -10.30 -1.88
N LEU A 81 6.80 -9.42 -2.77
CA LEU A 81 8.20 -8.99 -2.86
C LEU A 81 8.32 -7.53 -2.45
N LEU A 82 9.10 -7.26 -1.40
CA LEU A 82 9.57 -5.93 -1.06
C LEU A 82 10.92 -5.69 -1.74
N PHE A 83 11.05 -4.59 -2.48
CA PHE A 83 12.36 -4.01 -2.77
C PHE A 83 12.43 -2.58 -2.23
N ILE A 84 13.45 -2.34 -1.42
CA ILE A 84 13.59 -1.10 -0.67
C ILE A 84 15.01 -0.55 -0.83
N TYR A 85 15.10 0.74 -1.15
CA TYR A 85 16.36 1.38 -1.50
C TYR A 85 16.42 2.83 -0.99
N PRO A 86 17.63 3.36 -0.71
CA PRO A 86 17.78 4.74 -0.27
C PRO A 86 17.83 5.70 -1.48
N VAL A 87 17.24 6.87 -1.31
CA VAL A 87 17.43 8.01 -2.22
C VAL A 87 18.06 9.20 -1.48
N GLY A 88 18.71 10.09 -2.24
CA GLY A 88 19.37 11.28 -1.72
C GLY A 88 18.44 12.50 -1.67
N GLU A 89 19.01 13.69 -1.88
CA GLU A 89 18.22 14.93 -1.90
C GLU A 89 17.26 14.97 -3.09
N ILE A 90 16.09 15.60 -2.90
CA ILE A 90 15.14 15.82 -3.99
C ILE A 90 15.79 16.69 -5.08
N LYS A 91 15.58 16.33 -6.35
CA LYS A 91 16.07 17.15 -7.47
C LYS A 91 15.30 18.47 -7.54
N ARG A 92 16.03 19.57 -7.75
CA ARG A 92 15.46 20.91 -7.89
C ARG A 92 15.81 21.52 -9.27
N PRO A 93 14.85 22.10 -10.01
CA PRO A 93 13.41 22.13 -9.70
C PRO A 93 12.82 20.70 -9.64
N GLU A 94 11.72 20.55 -8.90
CA GLU A 94 11.04 19.27 -8.72
C GLU A 94 10.69 18.67 -10.09
N GLN A 95 10.98 17.39 -10.24
CA GLN A 95 10.77 16.63 -11.47
C GLN A 95 10.16 15.31 -11.09
N SER A 96 9.17 14.88 -11.86
CA SER A 96 8.54 13.59 -11.65
C SER A 96 9.23 12.48 -12.44
N VAL A 97 9.19 11.27 -11.89
CA VAL A 97 9.69 10.05 -12.53
C VAL A 97 8.73 9.67 -13.65
N ARG A 98 9.32 9.31 -14.79
CA ARG A 98 8.56 8.78 -15.92
C ARG A 98 8.62 7.25 -15.89
N SER A 99 7.46 6.61 -15.87
CA SER A 99 7.27 5.16 -15.95
C SER A 99 5.88 4.86 -16.54
N ASP A 100 5.64 3.65 -17.03
CA ASP A 100 4.35 3.30 -17.62
C ASP A 100 3.28 3.09 -16.53
N TYR A 101 3.67 2.53 -15.38
CA TYR A 101 2.74 2.28 -14.25
C TYR A 101 2.39 3.52 -13.42
N ALA A 102 3.39 4.32 -13.06
CA ALA A 102 3.26 5.42 -12.11
C ALA A 102 3.80 6.73 -12.69
N ASP A 103 3.42 7.03 -13.94
CA ASP A 103 3.89 8.25 -14.61
C ASP A 103 3.52 9.49 -13.81
N SER A 104 4.54 10.29 -13.50
CA SER A 104 4.41 11.53 -12.75
C SER A 104 3.90 11.43 -11.29
N VAL A 105 3.86 10.22 -10.72
CA VAL A 105 3.46 10.02 -9.31
C VAL A 105 4.64 10.24 -8.36
N PHE A 106 5.79 9.65 -8.67
CA PHE A 106 6.99 9.74 -7.83
C PHE A 106 7.87 10.93 -8.23
N MET A 107 8.53 11.54 -7.26
CA MET A 107 9.50 12.60 -7.44
C MET A 107 10.91 12.05 -7.65
N LYS A 108 11.71 12.76 -8.44
CA LYS A 108 13.12 12.42 -8.68
C LYS A 108 13.99 12.91 -7.54
N HIS A 109 14.79 12.01 -7.00
CA HIS A 109 15.85 12.29 -6.05
C HIS A 109 17.23 11.98 -6.66
N GLU A 110 18.28 12.30 -5.92
CA GLU A 110 19.60 11.77 -6.19
C GLU A 110 19.63 10.24 -6.06
N VAL A 111 20.13 9.58 -7.10
CA VAL A 111 20.37 8.14 -7.12
C VAL A 111 21.60 7.85 -6.26
N LEU A 112 21.43 7.03 -5.22
CA LEU A 112 22.52 6.60 -4.35
C LEU A 112 23.05 5.21 -4.69
N LEU A 113 22.25 4.41 -5.39
CA LEU A 113 22.65 3.09 -5.89
C LEU A 113 23.61 3.23 -7.07
N THR A 114 24.58 2.34 -7.15
CA THR A 114 25.40 2.12 -8.34
C THR A 114 24.60 1.33 -9.38
N GLN A 115 24.97 1.46 -10.67
CA GLN A 115 24.33 0.68 -11.74
C GLN A 115 24.38 -0.84 -11.47
N LYS A 116 25.48 -1.32 -10.89
CA LYS A 116 25.64 -2.73 -10.53
C LYS A 116 24.60 -3.16 -9.48
N GLU A 117 24.32 -2.32 -8.49
CA GLU A 117 23.31 -2.62 -7.46
C GLU A 117 21.90 -2.61 -8.06
N ILE A 118 21.61 -1.64 -8.94
CA ILE A 118 20.34 -1.60 -9.69
C ILE A 118 20.13 -2.90 -10.48
N ASP A 119 21.15 -3.35 -11.22
CA ASP A 119 21.06 -4.58 -12.00
C ASP A 119 20.91 -5.83 -11.11
N ILE A 120 21.50 -5.86 -9.90
CA ILE A 120 21.30 -6.94 -8.93
C ILE A 120 19.86 -6.94 -8.39
N ILE A 121 19.29 -5.78 -8.05
CA ILE A 121 17.89 -5.67 -7.62
C ILE A 121 16.97 -6.22 -8.70
N LEU A 122 17.11 -5.72 -9.94
CA LEU A 122 16.26 -6.12 -11.06
C LEU A 122 16.38 -7.61 -11.37
N LYS A 123 17.60 -8.16 -11.32
CA LYS A 123 17.80 -9.61 -11.45
C LYS A 123 17.11 -10.39 -10.33
N GLY A 124 17.19 -9.91 -9.08
CA GLY A 124 16.52 -10.54 -7.95
C GLY A 124 14.99 -10.52 -8.04
N ILE A 125 14.42 -9.49 -8.69
CA ILE A 125 12.99 -9.38 -9.03
C ILE A 125 12.64 -10.34 -10.17
N GLU A 126 13.43 -10.36 -11.26
CA GLU A 126 13.24 -11.28 -12.39
C GLU A 126 13.27 -12.74 -11.94
N GLU A 127 14.25 -13.12 -11.12
CA GLU A 127 14.36 -14.46 -10.53
C GLU A 127 13.17 -14.78 -9.60
N TRP A 128 12.56 -13.77 -8.97
CA TRP A 128 11.36 -13.98 -8.17
C TRP A 128 10.12 -14.21 -9.02
N PHE A 129 9.98 -13.49 -10.14
CA PHE A 129 8.89 -13.69 -11.08
C PHE A 129 9.01 -14.99 -11.88
N ALA A 130 10.23 -15.53 -12.02
CA ALA A 130 10.46 -16.77 -12.75
C ALA A 130 9.62 -17.94 -12.20
N GLY A 131 8.88 -18.59 -13.10
CA GLY A 131 8.03 -19.73 -12.79
C GLY A 131 6.65 -19.38 -12.22
N ASP A 132 6.33 -18.10 -12.04
CA ASP A 132 5.00 -17.66 -11.64
C ASP A 132 4.00 -17.83 -12.78
N SER A 133 3.00 -18.68 -12.60
CA SER A 133 2.04 -19.02 -13.65
C SER A 133 1.14 -17.85 -14.06
N CYS A 134 1.04 -16.80 -13.23
CA CYS A 134 0.22 -15.63 -13.53
C CYS A 134 0.98 -14.52 -14.28
N LEU A 135 2.28 -14.68 -14.52
CA LEU A 135 3.12 -13.68 -15.19
C LEU A 135 3.74 -14.29 -16.44
N ASP A 136 3.46 -13.70 -17.61
CA ASP A 136 4.16 -14.07 -18.83
C ASP A 136 5.46 -13.26 -19.02
N SER A 137 6.28 -13.67 -19.99
CA SER A 137 7.56 -12.99 -20.26
C SER A 137 7.42 -11.52 -20.68
N LYS A 138 6.29 -11.13 -21.27
CA LYS A 138 6.01 -9.74 -21.65
C LYS A 138 5.63 -8.93 -20.42
N ASP A 139 4.80 -9.47 -19.53
CA ASP A 139 4.42 -8.85 -18.26
C ASP A 139 5.66 -8.59 -17.40
N ILE A 140 6.50 -9.61 -17.22
CA ILE A 140 7.77 -9.52 -16.49
C ILE A 140 8.64 -8.38 -17.05
N LYS A 141 8.82 -8.33 -18.37
CA LYS A 141 9.63 -7.30 -19.01
C LYS A 141 9.05 -5.90 -18.80
N MET A 142 7.73 -5.74 -18.87
CA MET A 142 7.06 -4.46 -18.65
C MET A 142 7.30 -3.96 -17.22
N HIS A 143 7.04 -4.79 -16.21
CA HIS A 143 7.25 -4.42 -14.81
C HIS A 143 8.73 -4.12 -14.49
N LEU A 144 9.66 -4.91 -15.04
CA LEU A 144 11.09 -4.65 -14.86
C LEU A 144 11.53 -3.32 -15.48
N ASN A 145 10.90 -2.86 -16.57
CA ASN A 145 11.19 -1.55 -17.14
C ASN A 145 10.74 -0.42 -16.21
N ASP A 146 9.57 -0.54 -15.59
CA ASP A 146 9.09 0.43 -14.61
C ASP A 146 10.02 0.49 -13.40
N TYR A 147 10.36 -0.66 -12.82
CA TYR A 147 11.25 -0.71 -11.66
C TYR A 147 12.65 -0.20 -11.99
N ARG A 148 13.17 -0.48 -13.19
CA ARG A 148 14.43 0.10 -13.67
C ARG A 148 14.33 1.62 -13.75
N ALA A 149 13.24 2.14 -14.32
CA ALA A 149 13.02 3.58 -14.43
C ALA A 149 12.95 4.24 -13.05
N TRP A 150 12.37 3.59 -12.04
CA TRP A 150 12.31 4.10 -10.67
C TRP A 150 13.69 4.13 -10.01
N LEU A 151 14.46 3.04 -10.12
CA LEU A 151 15.80 2.92 -9.54
C LEU A 151 16.81 3.88 -10.21
N GLU A 152 16.79 3.98 -11.55
CA GLU A 152 17.72 4.81 -12.33
C GLU A 152 17.39 6.31 -12.25
N GLN A 153 16.16 6.68 -11.90
CA GLN A 153 15.75 8.08 -11.72
C GLN A 153 15.68 8.51 -10.24
N GLY A 154 15.95 7.60 -9.30
CA GLY A 154 15.93 7.87 -7.87
C GLY A 154 14.51 8.20 -7.38
N ALA A 155 13.53 7.39 -7.75
CA ALA A 155 12.15 7.58 -7.33
C ALA A 155 12.00 7.43 -5.82
N ASP A 156 11.28 8.34 -5.17
CA ASP A 156 10.71 8.18 -3.82
C ASP A 156 9.50 7.22 -3.85
N ALA A 157 9.67 6.05 -4.47
CA ALA A 157 8.59 5.08 -4.66
C ALA A 157 7.91 4.76 -3.33
N SER A 158 6.59 4.76 -3.35
CA SER A 158 5.73 4.59 -2.18
C SER A 158 4.47 3.91 -2.68
N THR A 159 4.58 2.61 -2.96
CA THR A 159 3.50 1.89 -3.64
C THR A 159 3.54 0.39 -3.42
N MET A 160 2.35 -0.19 -3.45
CA MET A 160 2.12 -1.57 -3.80
C MET A 160 1.62 -1.69 -5.23
N HIS A 161 2.29 -2.54 -6.01
CA HIS A 161 1.94 -2.91 -7.37
C HIS A 161 1.42 -4.35 -7.42
N GLY A 162 0.14 -4.52 -7.77
CA GLY A 162 -0.46 -5.82 -8.05
C GLY A 162 -0.10 -6.33 -9.45
N VAL A 163 1.05 -6.96 -9.60
CA VAL A 163 1.54 -7.44 -10.91
C VAL A 163 0.68 -8.56 -11.52
N CYS A 164 -0.01 -9.35 -10.69
CA CYS A 164 -1.04 -10.29 -11.12
C CYS A 164 -1.98 -10.62 -9.94
N GLU A 165 -2.99 -11.49 -10.09
CA GLU A 165 -3.90 -11.87 -8.99
C GLU A 165 -3.17 -12.33 -7.71
N LYS A 166 -2.15 -13.19 -7.84
CA LYS A 166 -1.44 -13.84 -6.73
C LYS A 166 -0.06 -13.27 -6.38
N THR A 167 0.38 -12.20 -7.05
CA THR A 167 1.72 -11.65 -6.85
C THR A 167 1.64 -10.14 -6.68
N ARG A 168 2.30 -9.66 -5.63
CA ARG A 168 2.34 -8.25 -5.22
C ARG A 168 3.79 -7.82 -5.06
N VAL A 169 4.08 -6.60 -5.47
CA VAL A 169 5.38 -5.96 -5.28
C VAL A 169 5.19 -4.70 -4.46
N VAL A 170 5.93 -4.57 -3.37
CA VAL A 170 6.03 -3.34 -2.59
C VAL A 170 7.35 -2.66 -2.93
N ALA A 171 7.30 -1.41 -3.39
CA ALA A 171 8.44 -0.63 -3.81
C ALA A 171 8.58 0.61 -2.92
N MET A 172 9.76 0.77 -2.31
CA MET A 172 10.00 1.83 -1.33
C MET A 172 11.33 2.55 -1.56
N GLY A 173 11.25 3.84 -1.90
CA GLY A 173 12.36 4.78 -1.98
C GLY A 173 12.51 5.57 -0.68
N VAL A 174 13.44 5.17 0.19
CA VAL A 174 13.61 5.80 1.51
C VAL A 174 14.40 7.11 1.40
N THR A 175 13.70 8.22 1.59
CA THR A 175 14.26 9.56 1.47
C THR A 175 15.35 9.84 2.51
N LYS A 176 16.24 10.78 2.19
CA LYS A 176 17.27 11.23 3.13
C LYS A 176 16.68 11.76 4.45
N ASN A 177 15.56 12.49 4.39
CA ASN A 177 14.92 13.03 5.59
C ASN A 177 14.49 11.91 6.55
N MET A 178 13.85 10.86 6.00
CA MET A 178 13.43 9.70 6.77
C MET A 178 14.61 8.93 7.36
N ARG A 179 15.72 8.81 6.62
CA ARG A 179 16.91 8.11 7.11
C ARG A 179 17.68 8.90 8.17
N GLU A 180 17.69 10.23 8.11
CA GLU A 180 18.65 11.04 8.88
C GLU A 180 18.02 11.94 9.94
N ARG A 181 16.71 12.22 9.87
CA ARG A 181 16.07 13.22 10.73
C ARG A 181 14.80 12.74 11.42
N GLU A 182 14.02 11.89 10.77
CA GLU A 182 12.78 11.36 11.35
C GLU A 182 13.07 10.22 12.34
N PRO A 183 12.20 10.03 13.35
CA PRO A 183 12.33 8.89 14.25
C PRO A 183 12.05 7.58 13.49
N LEU A 184 12.58 6.47 14.02
CA LEU A 184 12.41 5.14 13.42
C LEU A 184 10.92 4.76 13.23
N THR A 185 10.04 5.27 14.09
CA THR A 185 8.60 5.04 14.03
C THR A 185 7.98 5.54 12.72
N GLU A 186 8.49 6.62 12.11
CA GLU A 186 8.00 7.09 10.80
C GLU A 186 8.38 6.09 9.70
N PHE A 187 9.59 5.53 9.76
CA PHE A 187 10.00 4.48 8.82
C PHE A 187 9.18 3.20 9.00
N GLN A 188 8.93 2.78 10.23
CA GLN A 188 8.09 1.62 10.51
C GLN A 188 6.65 1.84 10.02
N ASN A 189 6.09 3.02 10.28
CA ASN A 189 4.75 3.37 9.80
C ASN A 189 4.69 3.30 8.27
N PHE A 190 5.66 3.91 7.59
CA PHE A 190 5.77 3.87 6.14
C PHE A 190 5.86 2.44 5.59
N LEU A 191 6.75 1.61 6.14
CA LEU A 191 6.89 0.20 5.74
C LEU A 191 5.59 -0.58 5.90
N ILE A 192 4.95 -0.45 7.06
CA ILE A 192 3.75 -1.21 7.39
C ILE A 192 2.55 -0.73 6.58
N HIS A 193 2.45 0.59 6.33
CA HIS A 193 1.42 1.19 5.48
C HIS A 193 1.46 0.59 4.06
N GLU A 194 2.64 0.60 3.43
CA GLU A 194 2.79 0.05 2.08
C GLU A 194 2.59 -1.47 2.03
N PHE A 195 3.01 -2.19 3.08
CA PHE A 195 2.72 -3.62 3.19
C PHE A 195 1.24 -3.90 3.36
N TYR A 196 0.50 -3.05 4.07
CA TYR A 196 -0.92 -3.23 4.23
C TYR A 196 -1.66 -3.19 2.89
N HIS A 197 -1.23 -2.33 1.96
CA HIS A 197 -1.76 -2.36 0.60
C HIS A 197 -1.56 -3.73 -0.09
N ALA A 198 -0.47 -4.44 0.19
CA ALA A 198 -0.25 -5.78 -0.36
C ALA A 198 -1.18 -6.85 0.24
N PHE A 199 -1.79 -6.57 1.41
CA PHE A 199 -2.77 -7.43 2.05
C PHE A 199 -4.21 -7.13 1.63
N GLN A 200 -4.48 -5.95 1.06
CA GLN A 200 -5.81 -5.57 0.58
C GLN A 200 -6.17 -6.39 -0.68
N GLN A 201 -7.10 -7.34 -0.53
CA GLN A 201 -7.40 -8.33 -1.57
C GLN A 201 -8.23 -7.77 -2.72
N ASP A 202 -9.13 -6.82 -2.46
CA ASP A 202 -10.08 -6.32 -3.46
C ASP A 202 -9.56 -5.21 -4.38
N LEU A 203 -8.30 -4.79 -4.25
CA LEU A 203 -7.77 -3.66 -5.02
C LEU A 203 -7.82 -3.91 -6.52
N ASN A 204 -7.49 -5.14 -6.96
CA ASN A 204 -7.47 -5.51 -8.38
C ASN A 204 -8.76 -6.19 -8.84
N ASN A 205 -9.84 -6.10 -8.06
CA ASN A 205 -11.09 -6.76 -8.42
C ASN A 205 -11.79 -6.02 -9.57
N GLU A 206 -12.03 -6.75 -10.65
CA GLU A 206 -12.73 -6.27 -11.84
C GLU A 206 -14.26 -6.23 -11.66
N GLY A 207 -14.96 -5.79 -12.72
CA GLY A 207 -16.42 -5.74 -12.78
C GLY A 207 -17.00 -4.68 -11.84
N LYS A 208 -18.06 -5.02 -11.10
CA LYS A 208 -18.78 -4.05 -10.25
C LYS A 208 -17.90 -3.36 -9.21
N CYS A 209 -16.86 -4.04 -8.72
CA CYS A 209 -15.94 -3.43 -7.78
C CYS A 209 -15.19 -2.28 -8.44
N ARG A 210 -14.60 -2.54 -9.61
CA ARG A 210 -13.90 -1.54 -10.40
C ARG A 210 -14.82 -0.41 -10.86
N GLU A 211 -15.98 -0.75 -11.40
CA GLU A 211 -17.00 0.22 -11.84
C GLU A 211 -17.38 1.23 -10.75
N ARG A 212 -17.45 0.79 -9.48
CA ARG A 212 -17.74 1.67 -8.33
C ARG A 212 -16.51 2.44 -7.87
N SER A 213 -15.35 1.79 -7.84
CA SER A 213 -14.09 2.38 -7.39
C SER A 213 -13.66 3.56 -8.28
N ASP A 214 -13.92 3.48 -9.58
CA ASP A 214 -13.56 4.51 -10.57
C ASP A 214 -14.52 5.72 -10.58
N LEU A 215 -15.61 5.69 -9.80
CA LEU A 215 -16.49 6.84 -9.69
C LEU A 215 -15.80 7.99 -8.96
N LYS A 216 -16.00 9.22 -9.42
CA LYS A 216 -15.41 10.43 -8.80
C LYS A 216 -15.74 10.57 -7.31
N ASN A 217 -16.90 10.08 -6.88
CA ASN A 217 -17.35 10.13 -5.50
C ASN A 217 -17.18 8.78 -4.77
N SER A 218 -16.34 7.87 -5.26
CA SER A 218 -16.07 6.58 -4.62
C SER A 218 -15.49 6.76 -3.22
N ASN A 219 -15.52 5.69 -2.43
CA ASN A 219 -14.85 5.69 -1.12
C ASN A 219 -13.41 5.19 -1.20
N THR A 220 -13.02 4.63 -2.35
CA THR A 220 -11.80 3.85 -2.54
C THR A 220 -10.57 4.56 -2.00
N ILE A 221 -10.28 5.78 -2.44
CA ILE A 221 -9.03 6.47 -2.07
C ILE A 221 -8.88 6.58 -0.55
N TRP A 222 -9.83 7.21 0.14
CA TRP A 222 -9.70 7.44 1.58
C TRP A 222 -9.88 6.17 2.42
N MET A 223 -10.67 5.18 1.96
CA MET A 223 -10.80 3.92 2.69
C MET A 223 -9.55 3.06 2.58
N VAL A 224 -8.93 3.01 1.40
CA VAL A 224 -7.72 2.23 1.13
C VAL A 224 -6.53 2.82 1.87
N GLU A 225 -6.27 4.11 1.69
CA GLU A 225 -5.18 4.82 2.39
C GLU A 225 -5.45 4.90 3.89
N GLY A 226 -6.69 5.17 4.28
CA GLY A 226 -7.10 5.23 5.68
C GLY A 226 -6.94 3.90 6.41
N GLY A 227 -7.25 2.79 5.75
CA GLY A 227 -7.06 1.46 6.31
C GLY A 227 -5.59 1.14 6.55
N ALA A 228 -4.72 1.48 5.59
CA ALA A 228 -3.28 1.32 5.69
C ALA A 228 -2.69 2.15 6.84
N HIS A 229 -3.08 3.42 6.96
CA HIS A 229 -2.60 4.29 8.04
C HIS A 229 -3.12 3.86 9.42
N TYR A 230 -4.39 3.45 9.51
CA TYR A 230 -4.98 2.94 10.74
C TYR A 230 -4.23 1.70 11.22
N PHE A 231 -4.04 0.71 10.34
CA PHE A 231 -3.32 -0.52 10.64
C PHE A 231 -1.86 -0.25 11.04
N ALA A 232 -1.15 0.58 10.27
CA ALA A 232 0.24 0.93 10.53
C ALA A 232 0.41 1.61 11.91
N THR A 233 -0.48 2.54 12.26
CA THR A 233 -0.43 3.23 13.55
C THR A 233 -0.56 2.25 14.72
N PHE A 234 -1.50 1.31 14.63
CA PHE A 234 -1.66 0.25 15.63
C PHE A 234 -0.43 -0.65 15.75
N LEU A 235 0.09 -1.12 14.61
CA LEU A 235 1.19 -2.07 14.63
C LEU A 235 2.50 -1.43 15.08
N VAL A 236 2.76 -0.18 14.70
CA VAL A 236 3.92 0.59 15.21
C VAL A 236 3.85 0.76 16.73
N SER A 237 2.66 1.08 17.26
CA SER A 237 2.47 1.16 18.72
C SER A 237 2.75 -0.19 19.40
N GLU A 238 2.34 -1.30 18.79
CA GLU A 238 2.60 -2.65 19.31
C GLU A 238 4.11 -3.00 19.30
N ILE A 239 4.77 -2.76 18.16
CA ILE A 239 6.22 -3.01 17.97
C ILE A 239 7.04 -2.26 19.02
N ASN A 240 6.72 -0.98 19.24
CA ASN A 240 7.47 -0.12 20.16
C ASN A 240 6.99 -0.22 21.62
N LYS A 241 5.94 -1.01 21.88
CA LYS A 241 5.30 -1.15 23.21
C LYS A 241 4.88 0.20 23.79
N ASP A 242 4.43 1.08 22.91
CA ASP A 242 3.95 2.39 23.29
C ASP A 242 2.66 2.24 24.10
N LYS A 243 2.55 3.08 25.14
CA LYS A 243 1.39 3.11 26.04
C LYS A 243 0.45 4.27 25.70
N ASN A 244 0.69 4.93 24.58
CA ASN A 244 -0.14 6.03 24.12
C ASN A 244 -1.50 5.49 23.66
N ASP A 245 -2.48 6.36 23.71
CA ASP A 245 -3.80 6.06 23.17
C ASP A 245 -3.75 6.20 21.64
N VAL A 246 -3.64 5.08 20.94
CA VAL A 246 -3.57 5.01 19.47
C VAL A 246 -4.77 5.71 18.82
N TYR A 247 -5.96 5.66 19.44
CA TYR A 247 -7.13 6.38 18.94
C TYR A 247 -6.93 7.88 19.00
N SER A 248 -6.45 8.35 20.15
CA SER A 248 -6.12 9.75 20.35
C SER A 248 -5.07 10.23 19.35
N ASP A 249 -4.07 9.40 19.03
CA ASP A 249 -3.03 9.73 18.04
C ASP A 249 -3.61 9.87 16.63
N ILE A 250 -4.44 8.91 16.19
CA ILE A 250 -5.15 8.98 14.90
C ILE A 250 -5.99 10.27 14.83
N LEU A 251 -6.77 10.56 15.87
CA LEU A 251 -7.67 11.72 15.89
C LEU A 251 -6.91 13.05 15.97
N LYS A 252 -5.79 13.08 16.67
CA LYS A 252 -4.91 14.25 16.71
C LYS A 252 -4.38 14.57 15.31
N ILE A 253 -3.79 13.59 14.62
CA ILE A 253 -3.21 13.77 13.28
C ILE A 253 -4.29 14.17 12.27
N ALA A 254 -5.49 13.60 12.39
CA ALA A 254 -6.62 13.95 11.55
C ALA A 254 -7.11 15.39 11.78
N LEU A 255 -7.18 15.85 13.03
CA LEU A 255 -7.54 17.24 13.33
C LEU A 255 -6.50 18.22 12.77
N GLU A 256 -5.21 17.93 12.95
CA GLU A 256 -4.12 18.75 12.38
C GLU A 256 -4.15 18.78 10.83
N THR A 257 -4.51 17.66 10.21
CA THR A 257 -4.74 17.56 8.76
C THR A 257 -5.91 18.41 8.32
N TYR A 258 -7.05 18.33 9.01
CA TYR A 258 -8.23 19.15 8.72
C TYR A 258 -7.92 20.65 8.81
N GLU A 259 -7.20 21.07 9.85
CA GLU A 259 -6.84 22.48 10.05
C GLU A 259 -5.94 23.03 8.93
N ARG A 260 -5.14 22.16 8.29
CA ARG A 260 -4.20 22.53 7.22
C ARG A 260 -4.82 22.42 5.81
N GLU A 261 -5.60 21.39 5.56
CA GLU A 261 -5.99 20.94 4.21
C GLU A 261 -7.51 20.93 3.99
N GLY A 262 -8.31 21.07 5.06
CA GLY A 262 -9.77 21.10 4.99
C GLY A 262 -10.45 19.74 5.14
N ALA A 263 -11.76 19.70 4.86
CA ALA A 263 -12.63 18.56 5.20
C ALA A 263 -12.73 17.47 4.12
N ASN A 264 -12.17 17.67 2.93
CA ASN A 264 -12.35 16.74 1.82
C ASN A 264 -11.47 15.50 2.01
N LEU A 265 -12.07 14.35 2.32
CA LEU A 265 -11.35 13.08 2.54
C LEU A 265 -10.44 12.62 1.39
N VAL A 266 -10.69 13.07 0.16
CA VAL A 266 -9.86 12.66 -1.00
C VAL A 266 -8.65 13.58 -1.16
N GLU A 267 -8.78 14.85 -0.77
CA GLU A 267 -7.76 15.88 -1.01
C GLU A 267 -6.90 16.16 0.24
N ALA A 268 -7.47 16.02 1.44
CA ALA A 268 -6.83 16.34 2.70
C ALA A 268 -6.15 15.09 3.30
N SER A 269 -4.97 14.75 2.79
CA SER A 269 -4.15 13.60 3.21
C SER A 269 -5.04 12.35 3.45
N PRO A 270 -5.47 11.67 2.38
CA PRO A 270 -6.51 10.63 2.44
C PRO A 270 -6.20 9.46 3.37
N ASP A 271 -4.92 9.22 3.65
CA ASP A 271 -4.42 8.31 4.67
C ASP A 271 -4.88 8.73 6.08
N LYS A 272 -4.56 9.95 6.50
CA LYS A 272 -4.82 10.47 7.85
C LYS A 272 -6.29 10.76 8.08
N SER A 273 -6.91 11.47 7.12
CA SER A 273 -8.32 11.79 7.21
C SER A 273 -9.19 10.54 7.05
N GLY A 274 -8.78 9.60 6.19
CA GLY A 274 -9.42 8.31 6.02
C GLY A 274 -9.36 7.44 7.28
N ALA A 275 -8.22 7.39 7.97
CA ALA A 275 -8.10 6.64 9.24
C ALA A 275 -9.06 7.15 10.31
N ALA A 276 -9.21 8.47 10.47
CA ALA A 276 -10.21 9.04 11.37
C ALA A 276 -11.65 8.76 10.90
N ALA A 277 -11.94 8.83 9.61
CA ALA A 277 -13.24 8.46 9.08
C ALA A 277 -13.59 6.98 9.37
N LEU A 278 -12.64 6.06 9.21
CA LEU A 278 -12.80 4.66 9.59
C LEU A 278 -13.03 4.50 11.10
N ARG A 279 -12.28 5.23 11.95
CA ARG A 279 -12.54 5.25 13.40
C ARG A 279 -13.97 5.69 13.71
N LEU A 280 -14.44 6.74 13.04
CA LEU A 280 -15.81 7.24 13.23
C LEU A 280 -16.85 6.19 12.83
N MET A 281 -16.62 5.48 11.73
CA MET A 281 -17.49 4.39 11.32
C MET A 281 -17.52 3.24 12.35
N VAL A 282 -16.39 2.95 13.01
CA VAL A 282 -16.33 1.98 14.12
C VAL A 282 -17.14 2.46 15.33
N GLU A 283 -16.97 3.71 15.77
CA GLU A 283 -17.72 4.30 16.89
C GLU A 283 -19.23 4.32 16.63
N ARG A 284 -19.63 4.43 15.36
CA ARG A 284 -21.03 4.37 14.92
C ARG A 284 -21.55 2.94 14.70
N GLY A 285 -20.73 1.91 14.91
CA GLY A 285 -21.10 0.51 14.72
C GLY A 285 -21.32 0.10 13.26
N MET A 286 -20.77 0.85 12.29
CA MET A 286 -20.92 0.57 10.85
C MET A 286 -19.97 -0.55 10.37
N LEU A 287 -18.80 -0.68 10.99
CA LEU A 287 -17.87 -1.79 10.83
C LEU A 287 -17.18 -2.12 12.16
N SER A 288 -16.58 -3.30 12.26
CA SER A 288 -15.73 -3.65 13.39
C SER A 288 -14.30 -3.17 13.16
N GLU A 289 -13.62 -2.75 14.22
CA GLU A 289 -12.20 -2.43 14.17
C GLU A 289 -11.35 -3.63 13.74
N GLU A 290 -11.69 -4.83 14.23
CA GLU A 290 -11.04 -6.08 13.84
C GLU A 290 -11.01 -6.24 12.32
N SER A 291 -12.07 -5.87 11.60
CA SER A 291 -12.10 -6.00 10.14
C SER A 291 -11.10 -5.08 9.42
N ILE A 292 -10.71 -3.96 10.04
CA ILE A 292 -9.64 -3.09 9.55
C ILE A 292 -8.30 -3.73 9.92
N LEU A 293 -8.14 -4.18 11.17
CA LEU A 293 -6.85 -4.68 11.63
C LEU A 293 -6.46 -6.04 11.04
N ASP A 294 -7.43 -6.85 10.61
CA ASP A 294 -7.21 -8.17 9.99
C ASP A 294 -7.33 -8.17 8.45
N GLY A 295 -7.52 -6.99 7.84
CA GLY A 295 -7.64 -6.84 6.38
C GLY A 295 -8.99 -7.27 5.78
N SER A 296 -9.89 -7.88 6.55
CA SER A 296 -11.12 -8.48 6.01
C SER A 296 -12.16 -7.47 5.53
N PHE A 297 -12.01 -6.20 5.91
CA PHE A 297 -12.73 -5.07 5.33
C PHE A 297 -12.50 -4.93 3.81
N PHE A 298 -11.35 -5.40 3.31
CA PHE A 298 -11.00 -5.39 1.87
C PHE A 298 -11.27 -6.73 1.18
N HIS A 299 -12.12 -7.57 1.77
CA HIS A 299 -12.58 -8.80 1.13
C HIS A 299 -13.90 -8.54 0.39
N SER A 300 -14.06 -9.16 -0.77
CA SER A 300 -15.30 -9.10 -1.56
C SER A 300 -15.79 -7.68 -1.89
N CYS A 301 -14.88 -6.71 -1.98
CA CYS A 301 -15.19 -5.32 -2.31
C CYS A 301 -16.17 -4.63 -1.34
N GLN A 302 -16.12 -4.97 -0.04
CA GLN A 302 -17.05 -4.41 0.95
C GLN A 302 -16.98 -2.88 1.02
N ARG A 303 -15.78 -2.28 0.89
CA ARG A 303 -15.57 -0.81 0.88
C ARG A 303 -16.45 -0.03 -0.11
N GLU A 304 -16.83 -0.64 -1.24
CA GLU A 304 -17.69 0.00 -2.24
C GLU A 304 -19.10 -0.61 -2.29
N LEU A 305 -19.23 -1.92 -2.09
CA LEU A 305 -20.51 -2.61 -2.25
C LEU A 305 -21.40 -2.55 -1.00
N LYS A 306 -20.79 -2.54 0.19
CA LYS A 306 -21.52 -2.42 1.47
C LYS A 306 -21.73 -0.95 1.84
N PHE A 307 -20.73 -0.12 1.58
CA PHE A 307 -20.75 1.30 1.96
C PHE A 307 -21.04 2.18 0.75
N ASP A 308 -22.27 2.18 0.24
CA ASP A 308 -22.62 3.03 -0.91
C ASP A 308 -22.31 4.51 -0.60
N SER A 309 -21.48 5.14 -1.42
CA SER A 309 -21.01 6.52 -1.24
C SER A 309 -22.12 7.57 -1.27
N THR A 310 -23.31 7.21 -1.77
CA THR A 310 -24.48 8.09 -1.85
C THR A 310 -25.41 7.99 -0.62
N SER A 311 -25.19 7.00 0.24
CA SER A 311 -25.99 6.76 1.45
C SER A 311 -25.92 7.92 2.44
N ALA A 312 -26.96 8.04 3.28
CA ALA A 312 -27.01 9.07 4.32
C ALA A 312 -25.88 8.90 5.34
N ASP A 313 -25.57 7.66 5.72
CA ASP A 313 -24.49 7.37 6.66
C ASP A 313 -23.12 7.77 6.10
N MET A 314 -22.81 7.42 4.84
CA MET A 314 -21.54 7.80 4.24
C MET A 314 -21.40 9.31 4.02
N LYS A 315 -22.51 10.01 3.70
CA LYS A 315 -22.53 11.48 3.68
C LYS A 315 -22.23 12.06 5.05
N HIS A 316 -22.79 11.48 6.11
CA HIS A 316 -22.52 11.90 7.48
C HIS A 316 -21.04 11.73 7.83
N ILE A 317 -20.44 10.57 7.55
CA ILE A 317 -19.00 10.32 7.79
C ILE A 317 -18.14 11.41 7.11
N ARG A 318 -18.38 11.67 5.81
CA ARG A 318 -17.65 12.70 5.06
C ARG A 318 -17.79 14.09 5.66
N ASN A 319 -18.94 14.40 6.26
CA ASN A 319 -19.23 15.70 6.84
C ASN A 319 -18.83 15.84 8.31
N SER A 320 -18.34 14.78 8.96
CA SER A 320 -18.14 14.79 10.42
C SER A 320 -16.85 14.13 10.93
N TRP A 321 -16.05 13.47 10.08
CA TRP A 321 -14.77 12.86 10.48
C TRP A 321 -13.80 13.83 11.17
N TYR A 322 -13.90 15.13 10.89
CA TYR A 322 -13.05 16.17 11.46
C TYR A 322 -13.63 16.82 12.73
N LEU A 323 -14.84 16.42 13.15
CA LEU A 323 -15.48 16.94 14.36
C LEU A 323 -14.87 16.31 15.61
N ILE A 324 -13.63 16.69 15.87
CA ILE A 324 -12.77 16.19 16.94
C ILE A 324 -12.59 17.29 17.98
N GLU A 325 -12.50 16.91 19.25
CA GLU A 325 -12.17 17.80 20.35
C GLU A 325 -11.05 17.22 21.21
N LYS A 326 -10.24 18.11 21.78
CA LYS A 326 -9.22 17.76 22.76
C LYS A 326 -9.80 17.92 24.17
N ASN A 327 -9.77 16.83 24.96
CA ASN A 327 -10.15 16.82 26.37
C ASN A 327 -8.95 16.39 27.22
N GLY A 328 -8.32 17.34 27.90
CA GLY A 328 -7.00 17.10 28.51
C GLY A 328 -5.98 16.81 27.40
N ASP A 329 -5.29 15.68 27.49
CA ASP A 329 -4.32 15.24 26.46
C ASP A 329 -4.89 14.21 25.47
N ILE A 330 -6.19 13.90 25.58
CA ILE A 330 -6.87 12.89 24.75
C ILE A 330 -7.74 13.57 23.69
N PHE A 331 -7.68 13.07 22.47
CA PHE A 331 -8.54 13.50 21.36
C PHE A 331 -9.70 12.52 21.19
N LYS A 332 -10.90 13.05 20.98
CA LYS A 332 -12.13 12.26 20.79
C LYS A 332 -13.07 12.94 19.82
N PHE A 333 -14.00 12.19 19.24
CA PHE A 333 -15.09 12.78 18.48
C PHE A 333 -16.04 13.58 19.37
N LYS A 334 -16.53 14.69 18.82
CA LYS A 334 -17.67 15.43 19.37
C LYS A 334 -18.93 14.61 19.19
N ASP A 335 -19.89 14.75 20.12
CA ASP A 335 -21.19 14.06 20.05
C ASP A 335 -21.93 14.26 18.71
N LEU A 336 -21.72 15.41 18.05
CA LEU A 336 -22.32 15.69 16.75
C LEU A 336 -21.84 14.73 15.65
N ALA A 337 -20.60 14.22 15.74
CA ALA A 337 -20.11 13.21 14.82
C ALA A 337 -20.75 11.84 15.06
N LEU A 338 -21.13 11.55 16.31
CA LEU A 338 -21.62 10.25 16.76
C LEU A 338 -23.15 10.06 16.61
N LYS A 339 -23.90 11.15 16.48
CA LYS A 339 -25.33 11.15 16.11
C LYS A 339 -25.50 10.87 14.63
#